data_AF-A0A7K4DTR0-F1
#
_entry.id   AF-A0A7K4DTR0-F1
#
_cell.length_a   1.000
_cell.length_b   1.000
_cell.length_c   1.000
_cell.angle_alpha   90.00
_cell.angle_beta   90.00
_cell.angle_gamma   90.00
#
_symmetry.space_group_name_H-M   'P 1'
#
loop_
_entity.id
_entity.type
_entity.pdbx_description
1 polymer ?
#
loop_
_entity_poly.entity_id
_entity_poly.type
_entity_poly.pdbx_seq_one_letter_code
_entity_poly.pdbx_strand_id
1 'polypeptide(L)'
;MYLNYYKIKKHTLKARKLVIKGINTAGSGHPGGSFSMAEILGCLFVKHLKFDPKNPQWEDRDRLVLSKGHAAPGLFSNMAVAGYFPESEIETLRKFGSKLQGHPDLKCPGVEFCGGSLGTGLSYSVGIALAGKIDSKNYHVYTIIGDGESDEGQIWEASMTAAKYKTDNLTVFLDRNFIQQDSYTEKIMPLDERLEGDDLSEMWKDASRWKTGDKWRSFGWNVIEIDGHRIEQIDAAIAKAKATKGVPTMIISRTIKGKSVEHMEDNPQWHGKAPNSDVVPIINLELDSQFMIAPSIIAGDMTNLENEVKRCVSGRADYIHLDVMDGQFVPNKTFDHNKIKELRTLTVIPFDSHLMINEPVKHVRDYIDAGSDVITVHAEVTDESSFGEISDLLKQNGVGVGLAINPSTELPEWSYRFISSLDQLIVMSVVPGKSGQKYIEETHAKMARLNSILRQNNFSGYIEADGGVNLENIGSIFADGARVFVGGSAIIGQQDIRDAIRDFRSEILKSRRQTMLDKANELGGKELVNKWINLHVLGETKDQIRKIAQEAKYI
;
A
#
# COMPACT_ATOMS: atom_id res chain seq x y z
N MET A 1 5.21 -1.94 19.30
CA MET A 1 6.04 -1.35 18.24
C MET A 1 5.09 -0.67 17.25
N TYR A 2 5.28 0.62 17.02
CA TYR A 2 4.46 1.42 16.10
C TYR A 2 4.59 0.92 14.65
N LEU A 3 3.58 1.21 13.83
CA LEU A 3 3.55 0.84 12.42
C LEU A 3 4.31 1.89 11.61
N ASN A 4 5.52 1.56 11.12
CA ASN A 4 6.21 2.46 10.18
C ASN A 4 5.56 2.35 8.78
N TYR A 5 4.48 3.10 8.59
CA TYR A 5 3.63 3.06 7.40
C TYR A 5 4.42 3.32 6.11
N TYR A 6 5.25 4.36 6.10
CA TYR A 6 6.04 4.71 4.91
C TYR A 6 7.14 3.72 4.59
N LYS A 7 7.78 3.13 5.60
CA LYS A 7 8.73 2.03 5.36
C LYS A 7 8.05 0.86 4.66
N ILE A 8 6.83 0.49 5.08
CA ILE A 8 6.05 -0.55 4.39
C ILE A 8 5.74 -0.14 2.95
N LYS A 9 5.24 1.07 2.70
CA LYS A 9 4.98 1.57 1.33
C LYS A 9 6.23 1.52 0.45
N LYS A 10 7.37 2.01 0.94
CA LYS A 10 8.67 2.01 0.24
C LYS A 10 9.13 0.59 -0.07
N HIS A 11 9.04 -0.32 0.90
CA HIS A 11 9.39 -1.74 0.72
C HIS A 11 8.48 -2.44 -0.30
N THR A 12 7.17 -2.22 -0.21
CA THR A 12 6.17 -2.78 -1.15
C THR A 12 6.42 -2.29 -2.58
N LEU A 13 6.66 -0.99 -2.78
CA LEU A 13 6.99 -0.42 -4.09
C LEU A 13 8.27 -1.06 -4.65
N LYS A 14 9.31 -1.16 -3.83
CA LYS A 14 10.58 -1.77 -4.20
C LYS A 14 10.42 -3.24 -4.57
N ALA A 15 9.65 -4.00 -3.79
CA ALA A 15 9.35 -5.40 -4.08
C ALA A 15 8.58 -5.55 -5.40
N ARG A 16 7.58 -4.70 -5.69
CA ARG A 16 6.86 -4.71 -6.98
C ARG A 16 7.81 -4.47 -8.16
N LYS A 17 8.73 -3.50 -8.04
CA LYS A 17 9.76 -3.26 -9.06
C LYS A 17 10.68 -4.47 -9.27
N LEU A 18 11.11 -5.13 -8.20
CA LEU A 18 11.92 -6.35 -8.30
C LEU A 18 11.16 -7.51 -8.94
N VAL A 19 9.86 -7.66 -8.67
CA VAL A 19 9.00 -8.65 -9.36
C VAL A 19 8.99 -8.39 -10.86
N ILE A 20 8.74 -7.15 -11.31
CA ILE A 20 8.75 -6.81 -12.74
C ILE A 20 10.11 -7.10 -13.35
N LYS A 21 11.20 -6.70 -12.67
CA LYS A 21 12.57 -6.95 -13.10
C LYS A 21 12.84 -8.44 -13.28
N GLY A 22 12.63 -9.24 -12.24
CA GLY A 22 12.89 -10.69 -12.27
C GLY A 22 12.06 -11.43 -13.32
N ILE A 23 10.75 -11.13 -13.41
CA ILE A 23 9.85 -11.79 -14.37
C ILE A 23 10.20 -11.39 -15.81
N ASN A 24 10.53 -10.11 -16.06
CA ASN A 24 10.97 -9.67 -17.38
C ASN A 24 12.28 -10.35 -17.80
N THR A 25 13.30 -10.38 -16.92
CA THR A 25 14.57 -11.06 -17.20
C THR A 25 14.40 -12.57 -17.41
N ALA A 26 13.47 -13.19 -16.68
CA ALA A 26 13.15 -14.60 -16.85
C ALA A 26 12.38 -14.88 -18.16
N GLY A 27 11.63 -13.90 -18.68
CA GLY A 27 10.64 -14.10 -19.74
C GLY A 27 9.43 -14.95 -19.30
N SER A 28 9.25 -15.13 -17.99
CA SER A 28 8.28 -16.05 -17.40
C SER A 28 8.01 -15.75 -15.92
N GLY A 29 6.76 -15.83 -15.47
CA GLY A 29 6.40 -15.65 -14.06
C GLY A 29 4.98 -15.12 -13.84
N HIS A 30 4.60 -14.92 -12.57
CA HIS A 30 3.24 -14.59 -12.17
C HIS A 30 3.16 -13.21 -11.47
N PRO A 31 3.08 -12.09 -12.22
CA PRO A 31 3.06 -10.76 -11.60
C PRO A 31 1.75 -10.49 -10.86
N GLY A 32 0.60 -10.88 -11.41
CA GLY A 32 -0.71 -10.57 -10.83
C GLY A 32 -0.90 -11.10 -9.41
N GLY A 33 -0.55 -12.38 -9.20
CA GLY A 33 -0.58 -13.02 -7.88
C GLY A 33 0.52 -12.55 -6.93
N SER A 34 1.60 -11.96 -7.44
CA SER A 34 2.69 -11.39 -6.63
C SER A 34 2.32 -9.98 -6.13
N PHE A 35 1.61 -9.20 -6.95
CA PHE A 35 1.23 -7.82 -6.64
C PHE A 35 0.05 -7.72 -5.67
N SER A 36 -0.86 -8.68 -5.70
CA SER A 36 -2.06 -8.74 -4.85
C SER A 36 -1.72 -8.90 -3.37
N MET A 37 -0.68 -9.66 -3.04
CA MET A 37 -0.23 -9.90 -1.66
C MET A 37 0.91 -8.98 -1.19
N ALA A 38 1.27 -7.95 -1.96
CA ALA A 38 2.48 -7.18 -1.71
C ALA A 38 2.42 -6.41 -0.37
N GLU A 39 1.27 -5.80 -0.03
CA GLU A 39 1.09 -5.15 1.27
C GLU A 39 1.09 -6.15 2.45
N ILE A 40 0.57 -7.37 2.26
CA ILE A 40 0.61 -8.44 3.27
C ILE A 40 2.06 -8.80 3.59
N LEU A 41 2.86 -9.09 2.56
CA LEU A 41 4.28 -9.39 2.72
C LEU A 41 5.06 -8.20 3.30
N GLY A 42 4.74 -6.98 2.88
CA GLY A 42 5.32 -5.76 3.43
C GLY A 42 5.11 -5.64 4.94
N CYS A 43 3.88 -5.85 5.43
CA CYS A 43 3.58 -5.84 6.86
C CYS A 43 4.33 -6.96 7.60
N LEU A 44 4.33 -8.17 7.04
CA LEU A 44 5.01 -9.33 7.63
C LEU A 44 6.52 -9.09 7.77
N PHE A 45 7.22 -8.73 6.71
CA PHE A 45 8.68 -8.56 6.73
C PHE A 45 9.14 -7.27 7.45
N VAL A 46 8.32 -6.22 7.51
CA VAL A 46 8.73 -4.98 8.18
C VAL A 46 8.44 -5.01 9.68
N LYS A 47 7.37 -5.68 10.12
CA LYS A 47 6.89 -5.56 11.51
C LYS A 47 6.60 -6.89 12.21
N HIS A 48 5.96 -7.86 11.55
CA HIS A 48 5.31 -8.96 12.27
C HIS A 48 6.10 -10.27 12.32
N LEU A 49 6.96 -10.52 11.35
CA LEU A 49 7.84 -11.69 11.35
C LEU A 49 9.03 -11.44 12.26
N LYS A 50 9.27 -12.37 13.17
CA LYS A 50 10.55 -12.52 13.87
C LYS A 50 11.50 -13.34 13.00
N PHE A 51 12.46 -12.71 12.35
CA PHE A 51 13.42 -13.39 11.47
C PHE A 51 14.82 -12.76 11.53
N ASP A 52 15.82 -13.53 11.09
CA ASP A 52 17.17 -13.04 10.86
C ASP A 52 17.64 -13.50 9.47
N PRO A 53 17.82 -12.59 8.49
CA PRO A 53 18.32 -12.93 7.16
C PRO A 53 19.70 -13.59 7.17
N LYS A 54 20.53 -13.29 8.18
CA LYS A 54 21.88 -13.85 8.33
C LYS A 54 21.85 -15.24 8.96
N ASN A 55 20.74 -15.62 9.60
CA ASN A 55 20.50 -16.94 10.16
C ASN A 55 19.14 -17.49 9.71
N PRO A 56 18.97 -17.84 8.42
CA PRO A 56 17.70 -18.31 7.87
C PRO A 56 17.23 -19.65 8.44
N GLN A 57 18.08 -20.35 9.19
CA GLN A 57 17.76 -21.61 9.88
C GLN A 57 17.54 -21.43 11.39
N TRP A 58 17.45 -20.17 11.87
CA TRP A 58 17.17 -19.90 13.28
C TRP A 58 15.91 -20.64 13.74
N GLU A 59 16.06 -21.51 14.73
CA GLU A 59 15.01 -22.42 15.17
C GLU A 59 13.75 -21.66 15.66
N ASP A 60 13.90 -20.59 16.44
CA ASP A 60 12.80 -19.86 17.09
C ASP A 60 12.26 -18.66 16.27
N ARG A 61 12.61 -18.56 14.99
CA ARG A 61 12.07 -17.55 14.08
C ARG A 61 10.61 -17.84 13.71
N ASP A 62 9.84 -16.85 13.30
CA ASP A 62 8.52 -17.08 12.71
C ASP A 62 8.66 -17.77 11.35
N ARG A 63 7.64 -18.53 10.96
CA ARG A 63 7.61 -19.31 9.72
C ARG A 63 6.64 -18.67 8.73
N LEU A 64 7.05 -18.50 7.47
CA LEU A 64 6.19 -17.98 6.40
C LEU A 64 6.08 -19.01 5.26
N VAL A 65 4.89 -19.56 5.09
CA VAL A 65 4.59 -20.51 4.02
C VAL A 65 3.79 -19.83 2.91
N LEU A 66 4.33 -19.80 1.70
CA LEU A 66 3.61 -19.37 0.51
C LEU A 66 2.96 -20.59 -0.17
N SER A 67 1.71 -20.87 0.19
CA SER A 67 0.95 -22.02 -0.35
C SER A 67 0.59 -21.82 -1.82
N LYS A 68 0.17 -20.59 -2.19
CA LYS A 68 0.00 -20.14 -3.58
C LYS A 68 1.34 -19.94 -4.31
N GLY A 69 2.10 -21.03 -4.44
CA GLY A 69 3.51 -21.04 -4.82
C GLY A 69 3.81 -20.40 -6.18
N HIS A 70 2.86 -20.31 -7.10
CA HIS A 70 3.08 -19.63 -8.39
C HIS A 70 3.51 -18.15 -8.19
N ALA A 71 3.10 -17.52 -7.09
CA ALA A 71 3.46 -16.15 -6.71
C ALA A 71 4.85 -16.04 -6.03
N ALA A 72 5.74 -17.02 -6.23
CA ALA A 72 7.13 -17.02 -5.75
C ALA A 72 7.90 -15.71 -6.02
N PRO A 73 7.75 -15.03 -7.18
CA PRO A 73 8.43 -13.76 -7.42
C PRO A 73 8.12 -12.71 -6.35
N GLY A 74 6.87 -12.64 -5.87
CA GLY A 74 6.48 -11.74 -4.77
C GLY A 74 7.19 -12.07 -3.45
N LEU A 75 7.30 -13.36 -3.10
CA LEU A 75 8.03 -13.80 -1.92
C LEU A 75 9.53 -13.46 -2.02
N PHE A 76 10.18 -13.84 -3.13
CA PHE A 76 11.63 -13.60 -3.30
C PHE A 76 11.98 -12.12 -3.31
N SER A 77 11.17 -11.28 -3.96
CA SER A 77 11.38 -9.83 -3.96
C SER A 77 11.30 -9.24 -2.56
N ASN A 78 10.37 -9.70 -1.72
CA ASN A 78 10.28 -9.24 -0.33
C ASN A 78 11.43 -9.80 0.53
N MET A 79 11.86 -11.03 0.32
CA MET A 79 13.04 -11.60 0.99
C MET A 79 14.33 -10.83 0.63
N ALA A 80 14.49 -10.43 -0.63
CA ALA A 80 15.61 -9.61 -1.09
C ALA A 80 15.62 -8.24 -0.39
N VAL A 81 14.47 -7.56 -0.36
CA VAL A 81 14.29 -6.28 0.34
C VAL A 81 14.55 -6.42 1.85
N ALA A 82 14.18 -7.57 2.43
CA ALA A 82 14.44 -7.89 3.83
C ALA A 82 15.91 -8.30 4.11
N GLY A 83 16.75 -8.46 3.08
CA GLY A 83 18.19 -8.71 3.22
C GLY A 83 18.62 -10.18 3.23
N TYR A 84 17.76 -11.13 2.83
CA TYR A 84 18.15 -12.55 2.72
C TYR A 84 19.20 -12.80 1.64
N PHE A 85 19.20 -11.95 0.61
CA PHE A 85 20.17 -11.96 -0.48
C PHE A 85 20.16 -10.61 -1.21
N PRO A 86 21.23 -10.26 -1.95
CA PRO A 86 21.28 -9.06 -2.78
C PRO A 86 20.12 -8.97 -3.77
N GLU A 87 19.55 -7.79 -3.93
CA GLU A 87 18.42 -7.53 -4.84
C GLU A 87 18.72 -7.85 -6.31
N SER A 88 19.98 -7.75 -6.73
CA SER A 88 20.41 -8.12 -8.08
C SER A 88 20.19 -9.60 -8.38
N GLU A 89 20.17 -10.48 -7.37
CA GLU A 89 19.95 -11.91 -7.58
C GLU A 89 18.57 -12.22 -8.15
N ILE A 90 17.59 -11.31 -8.06
CA ILE A 90 16.25 -11.49 -8.64
C ILE A 90 16.29 -11.73 -10.16
N GLU A 91 17.34 -11.26 -10.84
CA GLU A 91 17.56 -11.49 -12.29
C GLU A 91 17.85 -12.96 -12.63
N THR A 92 18.22 -13.77 -11.63
CA THR A 92 18.45 -15.21 -11.78
C THR A 92 17.17 -16.04 -11.68
N LEU A 93 16.01 -15.42 -11.42
CA LEU A 93 14.72 -16.09 -11.32
C LEU A 93 14.48 -17.04 -12.49
N ARG A 94 14.10 -18.29 -12.18
CA ARG A 94 13.80 -19.37 -13.15
C ARG A 94 14.97 -19.77 -14.06
N LYS A 95 16.19 -19.27 -13.84
CA LYS A 95 17.38 -19.70 -14.59
C LYS A 95 17.92 -21.02 -14.05
N PHE A 96 18.55 -21.79 -14.93
CA PHE A 96 19.21 -23.04 -14.56
C PHE A 96 20.27 -22.79 -13.47
N GLY A 97 20.28 -23.61 -12.42
CA GLY A 97 21.20 -23.46 -11.29
C GLY A 97 20.86 -22.36 -10.28
N SER A 98 19.85 -21.52 -10.52
CA SER A 98 19.44 -20.50 -9.54
C SER A 98 18.78 -21.15 -8.31
N LYS A 99 18.90 -20.52 -7.14
CA LYS A 99 18.06 -20.85 -5.97
C LYS A 99 16.64 -20.29 -6.07
N LEU A 100 16.43 -19.27 -6.91
CA LEU A 100 15.14 -18.61 -7.12
C LEU A 100 14.35 -19.35 -8.21
N GLN A 101 13.74 -20.46 -7.80
CA GLN A 101 12.99 -21.36 -8.68
C GLN A 101 11.63 -20.78 -9.12
N GLY A 102 10.95 -21.43 -10.06
CA GLY A 102 9.64 -20.95 -10.55
C GLY A 102 8.51 -21.01 -9.52
N HIS A 103 8.70 -21.82 -8.49
CA HIS A 103 7.90 -21.98 -7.28
C HIS A 103 8.86 -21.97 -6.07
N PRO A 104 8.39 -21.71 -4.83
CA PRO A 104 9.22 -21.80 -3.64
C PRO A 104 9.90 -23.18 -3.54
N ASP A 105 11.20 -23.20 -3.25
CA ASP A 105 12.02 -24.41 -3.13
C ASP A 105 13.02 -24.17 -1.98
N LEU A 106 13.28 -25.21 -1.17
CA LEU A 106 14.21 -25.18 -0.03
C LEU A 106 15.65 -24.82 -0.43
N LYS A 107 16.00 -24.88 -1.72
CA LYS A 107 17.27 -24.35 -2.25
C LYS A 107 17.49 -22.88 -1.92
N CYS A 108 16.42 -22.10 -1.71
CA CYS A 108 16.52 -20.70 -1.29
C CYS A 108 16.46 -20.61 0.24
N PRO A 109 17.55 -20.24 0.94
CA PRO A 109 17.54 -20.13 2.39
C PRO A 109 16.48 -19.13 2.87
N GLY A 110 15.66 -19.55 3.84
CA GLY A 110 14.53 -18.79 4.37
C GLY A 110 13.18 -19.16 3.75
N VAL A 111 13.16 -19.93 2.66
CA VAL A 111 11.94 -20.57 2.15
C VAL A 111 11.64 -21.82 2.97
N GLU A 112 10.42 -21.92 3.50
CA GLU A 112 10.00 -23.05 4.36
C GLU A 112 9.55 -24.28 3.61
N PHE A 113 9.04 -24.09 2.39
CA PHE A 113 8.13 -25.03 1.77
C PHE A 113 8.42 -25.12 0.28
N CYS A 114 8.49 -26.36 -0.23
CA CYS A 114 8.50 -26.62 -1.66
C CYS A 114 7.07 -26.46 -2.21
N GLY A 115 6.77 -25.29 -2.74
CA GLY A 115 5.44 -24.95 -3.25
C GLY A 115 5.22 -25.29 -4.71
N GLY A 116 4.00 -25.02 -5.18
CA GLY A 116 3.61 -25.13 -6.59
C GLY A 116 2.34 -25.96 -6.78
N SER A 117 2.26 -27.13 -6.13
CA SER A 117 1.01 -27.89 -6.07
C SER A 117 0.06 -27.22 -5.08
N LEU A 118 -1.03 -26.64 -5.58
CA LEU A 118 -2.01 -25.94 -4.76
C LEU A 118 -2.62 -26.88 -3.70
N GLY A 119 -3.06 -26.30 -2.57
CA GLY A 119 -3.77 -26.99 -1.49
C GLY A 119 -2.86 -27.60 -0.43
N THR A 120 -1.58 -27.80 -0.73
CA THR A 120 -0.66 -28.55 0.13
C THR A 120 0.02 -27.69 1.20
N GLY A 121 0.26 -26.40 0.95
CA GLY A 121 1.00 -25.53 1.87
C GLY A 121 0.27 -25.23 3.18
N LEU A 122 -1.07 -25.17 3.19
CA LEU A 122 -1.82 -25.06 4.44
C LEU A 122 -1.65 -26.31 5.31
N SER A 123 -1.72 -27.51 4.72
CA SER A 123 -1.47 -28.76 5.45
C SER A 123 -0.06 -28.78 6.06
N TYR A 124 0.95 -28.36 5.29
CA TYR A 124 2.32 -28.23 5.78
C TYR A 124 2.42 -27.24 6.95
N SER A 125 1.74 -26.09 6.86
CA SER A 125 1.70 -25.06 7.90
C SER A 125 1.05 -25.55 9.19
N VAL A 126 -0.02 -26.35 9.10
CA VAL A 126 -0.63 -27.01 10.25
C VAL A 126 0.37 -27.93 10.94
N GLY A 127 1.14 -28.71 10.18
CA GLY A 127 2.22 -29.55 10.71
C GLY A 127 3.27 -28.75 11.49
N ILE A 128 3.74 -27.64 10.93
CA ILE A 128 4.68 -26.73 11.62
C ILE A 128 4.06 -26.17 12.90
N ALA A 129 2.82 -25.69 12.84
CA ALA A 129 2.15 -25.11 14.01
C ALA A 129 2.00 -26.13 15.15
N LEU A 130 1.68 -27.38 14.82
CA LEU A 130 1.61 -28.49 15.77
C LEU A 130 2.98 -28.83 16.37
N ALA A 131 4.02 -28.94 15.54
CA ALA A 131 5.38 -29.19 16.00
C ALA A 131 5.81 -28.12 17.02
N GLY A 132 5.58 -26.84 16.71
CA GLY A 132 5.87 -25.74 17.63
C GLY A 132 5.17 -25.88 18.98
N LYS A 133 3.92 -26.35 19.00
CA LYS A 133 3.18 -26.61 20.26
C LYS A 133 3.74 -27.80 21.03
N ILE A 134 4.05 -28.90 20.35
CA ILE A 134 4.62 -30.11 20.95
C ILE A 134 5.97 -29.79 21.61
N ASP A 135 6.80 -29.03 20.90
CA ASP A 135 8.15 -28.67 21.35
C ASP A 135 8.17 -27.44 22.28
N SER A 136 6.99 -26.93 22.69
CA SER A 136 6.86 -25.74 23.54
C SER A 136 7.57 -24.50 22.99
N LYS A 137 7.59 -24.34 21.66
CA LYS A 137 8.13 -23.19 20.96
C LYS A 137 7.10 -22.06 20.85
N ASN A 138 7.60 -20.83 20.88
CA ASN A 138 6.78 -19.60 20.86
C ASN A 138 6.76 -18.89 19.49
N TYR A 139 7.24 -19.54 18.41
CA TYR A 139 7.16 -18.95 17.08
C TYR A 139 5.73 -18.97 16.55
N HIS A 140 5.44 -18.04 15.64
CA HIS A 140 4.18 -17.96 14.91
C HIS A 140 4.35 -18.48 13.47
N VAL A 141 3.32 -19.12 12.95
CA VAL A 141 3.26 -19.59 11.55
C VAL A 141 2.30 -18.70 10.78
N TYR A 142 2.79 -18.13 9.68
CA TYR A 142 1.99 -17.38 8.72
C TYR A 142 1.91 -18.16 7.41
N THR A 143 0.71 -18.24 6.84
CA THR A 143 0.49 -18.90 5.55
C THR A 143 -0.25 -17.97 4.62
N ILE A 144 0.13 -17.90 3.35
CA ILE A 144 -0.64 -17.18 2.32
C ILE A 144 -1.18 -18.22 1.33
N ILE A 145 -2.51 -18.31 1.24
CA ILE A 145 -3.23 -19.17 0.29
C ILE A 145 -3.93 -18.32 -0.78
N GLY A 146 -4.20 -18.91 -1.93
CA GLY A 146 -5.03 -18.31 -2.99
C GLY A 146 -6.52 -18.68 -2.87
N ASP A 147 -7.38 -17.92 -3.52
CA ASP A 147 -8.79 -18.27 -3.69
C ASP A 147 -8.99 -19.45 -4.64
N GLY A 148 -8.40 -19.46 -5.84
CA GLY A 148 -8.44 -20.67 -6.70
C GLY A 148 -7.78 -21.90 -6.05
N GLU A 149 -6.85 -21.70 -5.11
CA GLU A 149 -6.29 -22.79 -4.29
C GLU A 149 -7.30 -23.37 -3.30
N SER A 150 -8.28 -22.57 -2.86
CA SER A 150 -9.31 -22.99 -1.90
C SER A 150 -10.36 -23.93 -2.52
N ASP A 151 -10.30 -24.17 -3.82
CA ASP A 151 -11.07 -25.21 -4.51
C ASP A 151 -10.55 -26.62 -4.19
N GLU A 152 -9.29 -26.74 -3.76
CA GLU A 152 -8.68 -28.02 -3.41
C GLU A 152 -9.24 -28.57 -2.09
N GLY A 153 -9.69 -29.83 -2.11
CA GLY A 153 -10.20 -30.53 -0.92
C GLY A 153 -9.22 -30.53 0.26
N GLN A 154 -7.92 -30.56 -0.04
CA GLN A 154 -6.83 -30.53 0.94
C GLN A 154 -6.86 -29.30 1.85
N ILE A 155 -7.34 -28.14 1.35
CA ILE A 155 -7.50 -26.93 2.16
C ILE A 155 -8.50 -27.16 3.29
N TRP A 156 -9.61 -27.84 3.00
CA TRP A 156 -10.69 -28.08 3.95
C TRP A 156 -10.32 -29.19 4.96
N GLU A 157 -9.59 -30.22 4.54
CA GLU A 157 -9.02 -31.22 5.45
C GLU A 157 -8.04 -30.59 6.46
N ALA A 158 -7.13 -29.74 5.97
CA ALA A 158 -6.21 -29.00 6.81
C ALA A 158 -6.95 -28.06 7.78
N SER A 159 -8.02 -27.41 7.30
CA SER A 159 -8.86 -26.51 8.10
C SER A 159 -9.51 -27.23 9.29
N MET A 160 -10.07 -28.43 9.07
CA MET A 160 -10.63 -29.26 10.15
C MET A 160 -9.56 -29.66 11.17
N THR A 161 -8.38 -30.03 10.68
CA THR A 161 -7.25 -30.45 11.51
C THR A 161 -6.75 -29.32 12.41
N ALA A 162 -6.54 -28.13 11.84
CA ALA A 162 -6.09 -26.94 12.56
C ALA A 162 -7.02 -26.58 13.72
N ALA A 163 -8.33 -26.61 13.48
CA ALA A 163 -9.34 -26.33 14.49
C ALA A 163 -9.39 -27.42 15.58
N LYS A 164 -9.37 -28.71 15.19
CA LYS A 164 -9.36 -29.85 16.12
C LYS A 164 -8.21 -29.75 17.13
N TYR A 165 -7.03 -29.38 16.66
CA TYR A 165 -5.82 -29.28 17.48
C TYR A 165 -5.52 -27.86 17.99
N LYS A 166 -6.44 -26.92 17.79
CA LYS A 166 -6.36 -25.56 18.36
C LYS A 166 -5.06 -24.85 18.02
N THR A 167 -4.64 -24.85 16.76
CA THR A 167 -3.39 -24.23 16.30
C THR A 167 -3.49 -22.68 16.29
N ASP A 168 -3.62 -22.06 17.45
CA ASP A 168 -3.71 -20.59 17.62
C ASP A 168 -2.39 -19.84 17.37
N ASN A 169 -1.29 -20.55 17.15
CA ASN A 169 -0.04 -20.04 16.60
C ASN A 169 0.00 -20.06 15.06
N LEU A 170 -1.15 -20.27 14.39
CA LEU A 170 -1.30 -20.24 12.93
C LEU A 170 -2.22 -19.09 12.51
N THR A 171 -1.69 -18.19 11.68
CA THR A 171 -2.46 -17.15 10.98
C THR A 171 -2.36 -17.37 9.48
N VAL A 172 -3.49 -17.52 8.81
CA VAL A 172 -3.56 -17.71 7.36
C VAL A 172 -4.14 -16.45 6.72
N PHE A 173 -3.55 -16.00 5.64
CA PHE A 173 -4.12 -15.00 4.74
C PHE A 173 -4.70 -15.70 3.53
N LEU A 174 -5.99 -15.47 3.26
CA LEU A 174 -6.57 -15.74 1.97
C LEU A 174 -6.42 -14.50 1.10
N ASP A 175 -5.57 -14.59 0.07
CA ASP A 175 -5.47 -13.59 -0.99
C ASP A 175 -6.69 -13.74 -1.92
N ARG A 176 -7.76 -13.04 -1.54
CA ARG A 176 -9.04 -13.07 -2.22
C ARG A 176 -9.12 -11.97 -3.26
N ASN A 177 -8.60 -12.28 -4.45
CA ASN A 177 -8.55 -11.38 -5.60
C ASN A 177 -9.57 -11.71 -6.69
N PHE A 178 -10.40 -12.74 -6.48
CA PHE A 178 -11.48 -13.18 -7.36
C PHE A 178 -11.04 -13.76 -8.70
N ILE A 179 -9.76 -14.06 -8.90
CA ILE A 179 -9.23 -14.51 -10.20
C ILE A 179 -8.33 -15.73 -10.03
N GLN A 180 -8.60 -16.77 -10.82
CA GLN A 180 -7.73 -17.94 -10.98
C GLN A 180 -7.08 -18.01 -12.38
N GLN A 181 -6.60 -19.18 -12.82
CA GLN A 181 -5.87 -19.33 -14.09
C GLN A 181 -6.73 -18.97 -15.30
N ASP A 182 -7.94 -19.52 -15.38
CA ASP A 182 -8.79 -19.41 -16.56
C ASP A 182 -9.64 -18.14 -16.57
N SER A 183 -10.21 -17.76 -15.41
CA SER A 183 -11.07 -16.59 -15.28
C SER A 183 -11.32 -16.24 -13.81
N TYR A 184 -12.38 -15.48 -13.55
CA TYR A 184 -12.87 -15.17 -12.22
C TYR A 184 -13.32 -16.43 -11.46
N THR A 185 -13.00 -16.51 -10.17
CA THR A 185 -13.40 -17.65 -9.31
C THR A 185 -14.92 -17.89 -9.37
N GLU A 186 -15.72 -16.83 -9.34
CA GLU A 186 -17.19 -16.87 -9.28
C GLU A 186 -17.85 -17.34 -10.58
N LYS A 187 -17.07 -17.56 -11.65
CA LYS A 187 -17.52 -18.20 -12.89
C LYS A 187 -17.11 -19.65 -13.01
N ILE A 188 -15.91 -19.95 -12.51
CA ILE A 188 -15.27 -21.25 -12.70
C ILE A 188 -15.67 -22.19 -11.55
N MET A 189 -15.42 -21.77 -10.31
CA MET A 189 -15.78 -22.47 -9.08
C MET A 189 -16.02 -21.44 -7.97
N PRO A 190 -17.29 -21.06 -7.72
CA PRO A 190 -17.60 -19.95 -6.81
C PRO A 190 -17.30 -20.27 -5.34
N LEU A 191 -16.43 -19.46 -4.72
CA LEU A 191 -16.28 -19.44 -3.25
C LEU A 191 -17.30 -18.51 -2.59
N ASP A 192 -17.68 -17.45 -3.30
CA ASP A 192 -18.76 -16.53 -2.96
C ASP A 192 -19.99 -16.82 -3.86
N GLU A 193 -20.93 -15.88 -4.00
CA GLU A 193 -22.05 -16.05 -4.93
C GLU A 193 -21.59 -16.04 -6.39
N ARG A 194 -22.27 -16.83 -7.24
CA ARG A 194 -21.99 -16.93 -8.68
C ARG A 194 -22.03 -15.55 -9.34
N LEU A 195 -21.08 -15.32 -10.26
CA LEU A 195 -21.03 -14.15 -11.12
C LEU A 195 -21.62 -14.51 -12.49
N GLU A 196 -22.67 -13.78 -12.91
CA GLU A 196 -23.32 -14.03 -14.21
C GLU A 196 -22.63 -13.28 -15.35
N GLY A 197 -22.13 -12.06 -15.10
CA GLY A 197 -21.48 -11.21 -16.09
C GLY A 197 -19.95 -11.19 -16.02
N ASP A 198 -19.33 -10.29 -16.79
CA ASP A 198 -17.88 -10.07 -16.80
C ASP A 198 -17.43 -8.91 -15.89
N ASP A 199 -18.38 -8.22 -15.26
CA ASP A 199 -18.12 -7.09 -14.36
C ASP A 199 -17.87 -7.56 -12.92
N LEU A 200 -16.60 -7.72 -12.55
CA LEU A 200 -16.25 -8.08 -11.16
C LEU A 200 -16.72 -7.03 -10.15
N SER A 201 -16.95 -5.77 -10.56
CA SER A 201 -17.42 -4.72 -9.64
C SER A 201 -18.75 -5.08 -8.97
N GLU A 202 -19.55 -5.98 -9.56
CA GLU A 202 -20.74 -6.53 -8.93
C GLU A 202 -20.46 -7.27 -7.62
N MET A 203 -19.29 -7.92 -7.48
CA MET A 203 -18.87 -8.56 -6.23
C MET A 203 -18.47 -7.55 -5.17
N TRP A 204 -18.07 -6.34 -5.57
CA TRP A 204 -17.63 -5.27 -4.66
C TRP A 204 -18.77 -4.32 -4.25
N LYS A 205 -19.85 -4.26 -5.03
CA LYS A 205 -21.02 -3.42 -4.78
C LYS A 205 -21.90 -3.97 -3.66
N ASP A 206 -21.93 -5.29 -3.46
CA ASP A 206 -22.74 -5.94 -2.43
C ASP A 206 -21.95 -6.98 -1.63
N ALA A 207 -21.55 -6.60 -0.42
CA ALA A 207 -20.83 -7.47 0.49
C ALA A 207 -21.67 -8.67 0.99
N SER A 208 -23.00 -8.63 0.87
CA SER A 208 -23.86 -9.76 1.25
C SER A 208 -23.60 -11.00 0.40
N ARG A 209 -23.03 -10.81 -0.81
CA ARG A 209 -22.62 -11.87 -1.73
C ARG A 209 -21.40 -12.65 -1.26
N TRP A 210 -20.67 -12.13 -0.27
CA TRP A 210 -19.47 -12.77 0.26
C TRP A 210 -19.83 -13.89 1.24
N LYS A 211 -19.56 -15.14 0.87
CA LYS A 211 -19.83 -16.36 1.65
C LYS A 211 -18.55 -17.06 2.11
N THR A 212 -17.39 -16.65 1.62
CA THR A 212 -16.10 -17.28 1.95
C THR A 212 -15.84 -17.25 3.45
N GLY A 213 -16.17 -16.15 4.13
CA GLY A 213 -16.02 -16.03 5.58
C GLY A 213 -16.84 -17.08 6.35
N ASP A 214 -18.07 -17.36 5.90
CA ASP A 214 -18.95 -18.32 6.57
C ASP A 214 -18.45 -19.75 6.44
N LYS A 215 -17.84 -20.10 5.31
CA LYS A 215 -17.15 -21.39 5.14
C LYS A 215 -16.02 -21.53 6.15
N TRP A 216 -15.15 -20.53 6.29
CA TRP A 216 -14.06 -20.62 7.28
C TRP A 216 -14.56 -20.66 8.73
N ARG A 217 -15.62 -19.89 9.05
CA ARG A 217 -16.26 -19.92 10.38
C ARG A 217 -16.84 -21.30 10.69
N SER A 218 -17.46 -21.98 9.73
CA SER A 218 -18.05 -23.32 9.95
C SER A 218 -17.00 -24.40 10.23
N PHE A 219 -15.75 -24.21 9.78
CA PHE A 219 -14.61 -25.07 10.11
C PHE A 219 -13.95 -24.73 11.47
N GLY A 220 -14.51 -23.80 12.25
CA GLY A 220 -14.05 -23.49 13.60
C GLY A 220 -12.90 -22.49 13.69
N TRP A 221 -12.74 -21.63 12.68
CA TRP A 221 -11.68 -20.62 12.63
C TRP A 221 -12.17 -19.26 13.14
N ASN A 222 -11.26 -18.49 13.76
CA ASN A 222 -11.45 -17.04 13.91
C ASN A 222 -11.29 -16.39 12.54
N VAL A 223 -12.28 -15.63 12.08
CA VAL A 223 -12.27 -15.01 10.74
C VAL A 223 -12.26 -13.50 10.85
N ILE A 224 -11.29 -12.86 10.19
CA ILE A 224 -11.14 -11.40 10.09
C ILE A 224 -11.15 -11.04 8.60
N GLU A 225 -12.01 -10.11 8.19
CA GLU A 225 -12.10 -9.67 6.79
C GLU A 225 -11.58 -8.24 6.67
N ILE A 226 -10.70 -7.99 5.70
CA ILE A 226 -10.03 -6.71 5.50
C ILE A 226 -9.94 -6.34 4.02
N ASP A 227 -9.72 -5.06 3.74
CA ASP A 227 -9.12 -4.63 2.49
C ASP A 227 -7.62 -4.96 2.52
N GLY A 228 -7.21 -5.90 1.66
CA GLY A 228 -5.85 -6.43 1.59
C GLY A 228 -4.81 -5.45 1.03
N HIS A 229 -5.21 -4.23 0.66
CA HIS A 229 -4.31 -3.14 0.25
C HIS A 229 -4.20 -2.02 1.28
N ARG A 230 -4.85 -2.19 2.45
CA ARG A 230 -4.82 -1.23 3.56
C ARG A 230 -3.89 -1.73 4.65
N ILE A 231 -2.68 -1.16 4.68
CA ILE A 231 -1.59 -1.54 5.61
C ILE A 231 -2.08 -1.53 7.07
N GLU A 232 -2.86 -0.52 7.43
CA GLU A 232 -3.41 -0.35 8.77
C GLU A 232 -4.40 -1.46 9.15
N GLN A 233 -5.19 -1.97 8.18
CA GLN A 233 -6.12 -3.06 8.43
C GLN A 233 -5.38 -4.39 8.55
N ILE A 234 -4.34 -4.60 7.74
CA ILE A 234 -3.47 -5.79 7.81
C ILE A 234 -2.77 -5.84 9.18
N ASP A 235 -2.16 -4.73 9.62
CA ASP A 235 -1.49 -4.64 10.92
C ASP A 235 -2.46 -4.95 12.08
N ALA A 236 -3.63 -4.30 12.09
CA ALA A 236 -4.66 -4.52 13.10
C ALA A 236 -5.18 -5.98 13.09
N ALA A 237 -5.36 -6.58 11.90
CA ALA A 237 -5.80 -7.96 11.76
C ALA A 237 -4.76 -8.95 12.28
N ILE A 238 -3.47 -8.74 12.00
CA ILE A 238 -2.38 -9.58 12.54
C ILE A 238 -2.31 -9.44 14.06
N ALA A 239 -2.40 -8.22 14.60
CA ALA A 239 -2.41 -8.00 16.04
C ALA A 239 -3.57 -8.74 16.73
N LYS A 240 -4.78 -8.65 16.16
CA LYS A 240 -5.95 -9.40 16.63
C LYS A 240 -5.76 -10.91 16.51
N ALA A 241 -5.22 -11.39 15.40
CA ALA A 241 -4.93 -12.82 15.20
C ALA A 241 -3.97 -13.38 16.25
N LYS A 242 -2.89 -12.65 16.59
CA LYS A 242 -1.92 -13.07 17.63
C LYS A 242 -2.52 -13.06 19.04
N ALA A 243 -3.50 -12.17 19.29
CA ALA A 243 -4.21 -12.09 20.56
C ALA A 243 -5.26 -13.19 20.73
N THR A 244 -5.84 -13.69 19.63
CA THR A 244 -6.77 -14.83 19.64
C THR A 244 -6.06 -16.10 20.09
N LYS A 245 -6.67 -16.84 21.05
CA LYS A 245 -6.15 -18.11 21.59
C LYS A 245 -7.18 -19.23 21.43
N GLY A 246 -6.70 -20.47 21.38
CA GLY A 246 -7.50 -21.69 21.31
C GLY A 246 -8.07 -22.04 19.93
N VAL A 247 -7.93 -21.18 18.92
CA VAL A 247 -8.36 -21.43 17.53
C VAL A 247 -7.37 -20.79 16.54
N PRO A 248 -7.16 -21.38 15.35
CA PRO A 248 -6.41 -20.72 14.28
C PRO A 248 -7.17 -19.50 13.72
N THR A 249 -6.46 -18.57 13.07
CA THR A 249 -7.06 -17.37 12.48
C THR A 249 -6.92 -17.34 10.96
N MET A 250 -8.03 -17.06 10.27
CA MET A 250 -8.09 -16.75 8.85
C MET A 250 -8.33 -15.26 8.67
N ILE A 251 -7.40 -14.58 7.98
CA ILE A 251 -7.54 -13.22 7.52
C ILE A 251 -7.91 -13.27 6.04
N ILE A 252 -9.16 -12.96 5.71
CA ILE A 252 -9.62 -12.85 4.32
C ILE A 252 -9.24 -11.45 3.84
N SER A 253 -8.17 -11.39 3.06
CA SER A 253 -7.66 -10.18 2.45
C SER A 253 -8.30 -9.99 1.09
N ARG A 254 -9.26 -9.08 0.99
CA ARG A 254 -9.88 -8.72 -0.28
C ARG A 254 -8.91 -7.85 -1.08
N THR A 255 -8.40 -8.37 -2.19
CA THR A 255 -7.31 -7.78 -2.97
C THR A 255 -7.72 -7.62 -4.43
N ILE A 256 -6.91 -6.89 -5.19
CA ILE A 256 -7.00 -6.72 -6.63
C ILE A 256 -5.76 -7.40 -7.22
N LYS A 257 -5.97 -8.41 -8.07
CA LYS A 257 -4.87 -9.07 -8.77
C LYS A 257 -4.16 -8.04 -9.65
N GLY A 258 -2.84 -7.97 -9.60
CA GLY A 258 -2.08 -6.99 -10.38
C GLY A 258 -2.08 -5.55 -9.82
N LYS A 259 -2.47 -5.34 -8.56
CA LYS A 259 -2.54 -4.02 -7.91
C LYS A 259 -1.32 -3.13 -8.20
N SER A 260 -1.59 -1.85 -8.48
CA SER A 260 -0.68 -0.74 -8.80
C SER A 260 -0.31 -0.57 -10.28
N VAL A 261 -0.66 -1.50 -11.17
CA VAL A 261 -0.43 -1.38 -12.61
C VAL A 261 -1.76 -1.56 -13.34
N GLU A 262 -2.29 -0.48 -13.90
CA GLU A 262 -3.70 -0.38 -14.33
C GLU A 262 -4.12 -1.46 -15.34
N HIS A 263 -3.23 -1.83 -16.28
CA HIS A 263 -3.54 -2.89 -17.25
C HIS A 263 -3.43 -4.32 -16.68
N MET A 264 -2.79 -4.48 -15.51
CA MET A 264 -2.71 -5.74 -14.77
C MET A 264 -3.81 -5.88 -13.72
N GLU A 265 -4.35 -4.76 -13.21
CA GLU A 265 -5.45 -4.75 -12.25
C GLU A 265 -6.68 -5.43 -12.83
N ASP A 266 -7.26 -6.36 -12.05
CA ASP A 266 -8.51 -7.05 -12.38
C ASP A 266 -8.49 -7.73 -13.76
N ASN A 267 -7.35 -8.30 -14.13
CA ASN A 267 -7.15 -8.89 -15.45
C ASN A 267 -6.58 -10.32 -15.36
N PRO A 268 -7.41 -11.36 -15.64
CA PRO A 268 -6.97 -12.76 -15.64
C PRO A 268 -5.75 -13.05 -16.52
N GLN A 269 -5.56 -12.29 -17.62
CA GLN A 269 -4.43 -12.49 -18.53
C GLN A 269 -3.06 -12.24 -17.87
N TRP A 270 -3.02 -11.47 -16.77
CA TRP A 270 -1.80 -11.17 -16.03
C TRP A 270 -1.54 -12.11 -14.85
N HIS A 271 -2.29 -13.22 -14.77
CA HIS A 271 -2.01 -14.25 -13.77
C HIS A 271 -0.59 -14.83 -13.93
N GLY A 272 -0.19 -15.21 -15.15
CA GLY A 272 1.08 -15.89 -15.45
C GLY A 272 1.87 -15.33 -16.64
N LYS A 273 1.59 -14.07 -17.03
CA LYS A 273 2.22 -13.42 -18.19
C LYS A 273 3.38 -12.52 -17.79
N ALA A 274 4.51 -12.65 -18.47
CA ALA A 274 5.64 -11.73 -18.29
C ALA A 274 5.44 -10.44 -19.09
N PRO A 275 5.81 -9.27 -18.54
CA PRO A 275 5.77 -8.01 -19.28
C PRO A 275 6.90 -7.95 -20.31
N ASN A 276 6.60 -7.37 -21.48
CA ASN A 276 7.61 -7.14 -22.53
C ASN A 276 8.61 -6.07 -22.09
N SER A 277 9.87 -6.18 -22.52
CA SER A 277 10.94 -5.29 -22.05
C SER A 277 10.74 -3.82 -22.42
N ASP A 278 10.09 -3.53 -23.53
CA ASP A 278 9.80 -2.18 -23.99
C ASP A 278 8.72 -1.46 -23.16
N VAL A 279 7.84 -2.20 -22.50
CA VAL A 279 6.81 -1.61 -21.61
C VAL A 279 7.26 -1.49 -20.16
N VAL A 280 8.36 -2.16 -19.76
CA VAL A 280 8.88 -2.12 -18.38
C VAL A 280 9.19 -0.70 -17.90
N PRO A 281 9.80 0.21 -18.70
CA PRO A 281 10.00 1.59 -18.28
C PRO A 281 8.69 2.32 -17.95
N ILE A 282 7.62 2.07 -18.71
CA ILE A 282 6.30 2.64 -18.47
C ILE A 282 5.70 2.07 -17.19
N ILE A 283 5.79 0.76 -16.97
CA ILE A 283 5.35 0.09 -15.73
C ILE A 283 6.08 0.69 -14.51
N ASN A 284 7.39 0.90 -14.60
CA ASN A 284 8.16 1.49 -13.50
C ASN A 284 7.71 2.93 -13.20
N LEU A 285 7.41 3.72 -14.22
CA LEU A 285 6.86 5.08 -14.05
C LEU A 285 5.46 5.04 -13.45
N GLU A 286 4.63 4.06 -13.83
CA GLU A 286 3.33 3.81 -13.20
C GLU A 286 3.50 3.49 -11.70
N LEU A 287 4.45 2.62 -11.36
CA LEU A 287 4.75 2.26 -9.97
C LEU A 287 5.27 3.47 -9.17
N ASP A 288 6.05 4.36 -9.77
CA ASP A 288 6.54 5.58 -9.12
C ASP A 288 5.49 6.70 -9.01
N SER A 289 4.32 6.50 -9.61
CA SER A 289 3.23 7.48 -9.63
C SER A 289 2.02 7.07 -8.80
N GLN A 290 2.19 6.13 -7.85
CA GLN A 290 1.14 5.86 -6.85
C GLN A 290 0.85 7.11 -6.03
N PHE A 291 -0.41 7.32 -5.69
CA PHE A 291 -0.88 8.52 -5.01
C PHE A 291 -1.89 8.21 -3.90
N MET A 292 -2.14 9.19 -3.03
CA MET A 292 -3.03 9.10 -1.87
C MET A 292 -3.89 10.36 -1.76
N ILE A 293 -5.13 10.19 -1.29
CA ILE A 293 -6.05 11.29 -1.00
C ILE A 293 -6.19 11.45 0.52
N ALA A 294 -5.95 12.66 1.01
CA ALA A 294 -5.91 13.00 2.43
C ALA A 294 -6.94 14.10 2.75
N PRO A 295 -8.20 13.79 3.09
CA PRO A 295 -9.15 14.83 3.44
C PRO A 295 -8.72 15.55 4.74
N SER A 296 -8.78 16.88 4.74
CA SER A 296 -8.45 17.72 5.90
C SER A 296 -9.70 18.06 6.69
N ILE A 297 -9.82 17.48 7.89
CA ILE A 297 -11.05 17.57 8.70
C ILE A 297 -11.32 18.97 9.25
N ILE A 298 -10.34 19.87 9.24
CA ILE A 298 -10.55 21.26 9.67
C ILE A 298 -11.44 22.06 8.72
N ALA A 299 -11.66 21.56 7.50
CA ALA A 299 -12.59 22.15 6.55
C ALA A 299 -14.06 21.72 6.79
N GLY A 300 -14.30 20.83 7.76
CA GLY A 300 -15.63 20.30 8.10
C GLY A 300 -16.28 20.97 9.30
N ASP A 301 -17.20 20.26 9.95
CA ASP A 301 -17.82 20.72 11.19
C ASP A 301 -16.86 20.60 12.38
N MET A 302 -16.20 21.70 12.71
CA MET A 302 -15.28 21.78 13.86
C MET A 302 -15.96 21.50 15.21
N THR A 303 -17.29 21.57 15.29
CA THR A 303 -18.03 21.19 16.51
C THR A 303 -18.21 19.67 16.63
N ASN A 304 -17.95 18.92 15.56
CA ASN A 304 -18.16 17.48 15.49
C ASN A 304 -17.09 16.74 14.65
N LEU A 305 -15.83 16.88 15.05
CA LEU A 305 -14.70 16.21 14.40
C LEU A 305 -14.80 14.67 14.38
N GLU A 306 -15.50 14.07 15.35
CA GLU A 306 -15.75 12.62 15.34
C GLU A 306 -16.55 12.18 14.11
N ASN A 307 -17.57 12.97 13.75
CA ASN A 307 -18.35 12.72 12.55
C ASN A 307 -17.50 12.91 11.30
N GLU A 308 -16.63 13.92 11.26
CA GLU A 308 -15.71 14.12 10.12
C GLU A 308 -14.76 12.94 9.93
N VAL A 309 -14.18 12.41 11.01
CA VAL A 309 -13.36 11.19 10.96
C VAL A 309 -14.17 10.00 10.44
N LYS A 310 -15.40 9.79 10.93
CA LYS A 310 -16.29 8.72 10.44
C LYS A 310 -16.61 8.86 8.96
N ARG A 311 -16.86 10.09 8.48
CA ARG A 311 -17.11 10.38 7.06
C ARG A 311 -15.87 10.07 6.20
N CYS A 312 -14.66 10.39 6.66
CA CYS A 312 -13.41 9.99 5.99
C CYS A 312 -13.25 8.47 5.90
N VAL A 313 -13.59 7.75 6.97
CA VAL A 313 -13.56 6.27 6.98
C VAL A 313 -14.53 5.69 5.96
N SER A 314 -15.80 6.12 5.98
CA SER A 314 -16.79 5.68 4.99
C SER A 314 -16.43 6.10 3.56
N GLY A 315 -15.72 7.23 3.43
CA GLY A 315 -15.19 7.75 2.18
C GLY A 315 -14.01 6.97 1.61
N ARG A 316 -13.42 6.05 2.40
CA ARG A 316 -12.20 5.30 2.06
C ARG A 316 -10.99 6.20 1.81
N ALA A 317 -10.87 7.26 2.61
CA ALA A 317 -9.69 8.12 2.61
C ALA A 317 -8.40 7.32 2.80
N ASP A 318 -7.31 7.73 2.15
CA ASP A 318 -6.00 7.09 2.34
C ASP A 318 -5.37 7.54 3.65
N TYR A 319 -5.47 8.85 3.94
CA TYR A 319 -5.10 9.49 5.20
C TYR A 319 -6.23 10.32 5.77
N ILE A 320 -6.13 10.68 7.04
CA ILE A 320 -6.87 11.80 7.60
C ILE A 320 -5.84 12.88 7.94
N HIS A 321 -5.92 14.01 7.23
CA HIS A 321 -5.01 15.14 7.41
C HIS A 321 -5.52 16.02 8.55
N LEU A 322 -4.61 16.33 9.47
CA LEU A 322 -4.88 16.98 10.75
C LEU A 322 -4.05 18.25 10.86
N ASP A 323 -4.64 19.37 10.45
CA ASP A 323 -4.05 20.70 10.56
C ASP A 323 -4.11 21.22 12.00
N VAL A 324 -2.98 21.13 12.71
CA VAL A 324 -2.82 21.57 14.09
C VAL A 324 -2.23 22.98 14.11
N MET A 325 -2.97 23.93 14.65
CA MET A 325 -2.59 25.34 14.70
C MET A 325 -2.64 25.85 16.14
N ASP A 326 -1.60 26.57 16.58
CA ASP A 326 -1.44 27.01 17.97
C ASP A 326 -1.87 28.46 18.26
N GLY A 327 -2.18 29.25 17.23
CA GLY A 327 -2.45 30.68 17.37
C GLY A 327 -1.21 31.56 17.55
N GLN A 328 0.02 31.00 17.48
CA GLN A 328 1.28 31.72 17.61
C GLN A 328 2.08 31.71 16.31
N PHE A 329 2.32 30.54 15.72
CA PHE A 329 2.98 30.44 14.42
C PHE A 329 2.04 30.90 13.29
N VAL A 330 0.77 30.49 13.39
CA VAL A 330 -0.32 30.95 12.53
C VAL A 330 -1.40 31.62 13.39
N PRO A 331 -2.20 32.57 12.86
CA PRO A 331 -3.10 33.39 13.68
C PRO A 331 -4.28 32.64 14.28
N ASN A 332 -4.70 31.52 13.67
CA ASN A 332 -5.83 30.73 14.14
C ASN A 332 -5.37 29.56 15.01
N LYS A 333 -6.25 29.12 15.91
CA LYS A 333 -6.06 27.92 16.72
C LYS A 333 -7.07 26.85 16.32
N THR A 334 -6.64 25.61 16.16
CA THR A 334 -7.52 24.46 15.88
C THR A 334 -7.62 23.54 17.09
N PHE A 335 -7.26 22.27 16.94
CA PHE A 335 -7.23 21.26 18.00
C PHE A 335 -5.78 20.84 18.30
N ASP A 336 -5.58 20.00 19.31
CA ASP A 336 -4.25 19.56 19.76
C ASP A 336 -4.15 18.03 19.90
N HIS A 337 -3.02 17.55 20.44
CA HIS A 337 -2.75 16.14 20.67
C HIS A 337 -3.81 15.42 21.53
N ASN A 338 -4.51 16.11 22.44
CA ASN A 338 -5.55 15.47 23.25
C ASN A 338 -6.75 15.11 22.38
N LYS A 339 -7.15 16.02 21.50
CA LYS A 339 -8.22 15.75 20.53
C LYS A 339 -7.81 14.65 19.56
N ILE A 340 -6.57 14.65 19.06
CA ILE A 340 -6.06 13.58 18.18
C ILE A 340 -6.14 12.21 18.88
N LYS A 341 -5.76 12.14 20.16
CA LYS A 341 -5.84 10.91 20.96
C LYS A 341 -7.27 10.40 21.10
N GLU A 342 -8.24 11.30 21.29
CA GLU A 342 -9.67 10.94 21.30
C GLU A 342 -10.12 10.39 19.93
N LEU A 343 -9.80 11.11 18.85
CA LEU A 343 -10.16 10.74 17.48
C LEU A 343 -9.50 9.42 17.04
N ARG A 344 -8.30 9.10 17.54
CA ARG A 344 -7.56 7.88 17.21
C ARG A 344 -8.34 6.62 17.57
N THR A 345 -9.22 6.69 18.56
CA THR A 345 -10.06 5.55 18.98
C THR A 345 -11.13 5.16 17.94
N LEU A 346 -11.45 6.06 17.00
CA LEU A 346 -12.53 5.87 16.03
C LEU A 346 -12.12 5.10 14.77
N THR A 347 -10.82 5.03 14.48
CA THR A 347 -10.33 4.45 13.22
C THR A 347 -8.89 3.97 13.34
N VAL A 348 -8.45 3.17 12.39
CA VAL A 348 -7.04 2.81 12.18
C VAL A 348 -6.43 3.50 10.96
N ILE A 349 -7.21 4.26 10.18
CA ILE A 349 -6.69 5.03 9.03
C ILE A 349 -5.55 5.94 9.49
N PRO A 350 -4.43 6.02 8.74
CA PRO A 350 -3.29 6.81 9.14
C PRO A 350 -3.64 8.27 9.41
N PHE A 351 -3.17 8.78 10.54
CA PHE A 351 -3.25 10.19 10.88
C PHE A 351 -1.98 10.91 10.43
N ASP A 352 -2.18 11.89 9.54
CA ASP A 352 -1.14 12.80 9.09
C ASP A 352 -1.30 14.12 9.84
N SER A 353 -0.43 14.34 10.83
CA SER A 353 -0.46 15.52 11.70
C SER A 353 0.47 16.60 11.18
N HIS A 354 -0.14 17.63 10.62
CA HIS A 354 0.54 18.80 10.10
C HIS A 354 0.61 19.88 11.19
N LEU A 355 1.80 20.06 11.78
CA LEU A 355 2.02 20.93 12.93
C LEU A 355 2.41 22.34 12.47
N MET A 356 1.42 23.22 12.41
CA MET A 356 1.59 24.67 12.27
C MET A 356 1.70 25.32 13.66
N ILE A 357 2.76 24.96 14.40
CA ILE A 357 2.98 25.40 15.79
C ILE A 357 4.39 25.95 16.00
N ASN A 358 4.56 26.84 16.97
CA ASN A 358 5.85 27.33 17.41
C ASN A 358 6.58 26.29 18.27
N GLU A 359 7.92 26.29 18.22
CA GLU A 359 8.80 25.36 18.98
C GLU A 359 8.36 23.87 18.94
N PRO A 360 8.11 23.27 17.74
CA PRO A 360 7.52 21.93 17.63
C PRO A 360 8.33 20.82 18.30
N VAL A 361 9.65 21.00 18.47
CA VAL A 361 10.54 20.03 19.16
C VAL A 361 10.08 19.74 20.59
N LYS A 362 9.46 20.72 21.27
CA LYS A 362 8.95 20.56 22.65
C LYS A 362 7.67 19.74 22.72
N HIS A 363 6.94 19.63 21.61
CA HIS A 363 5.57 19.11 21.57
C HIS A 363 5.42 17.83 20.76
N VAL A 364 6.38 17.51 19.88
CA VAL A 364 6.27 16.36 18.95
C VAL A 364 5.99 15.04 19.68
N ARG A 365 6.52 14.86 20.90
CA ARG A 365 6.29 13.66 21.70
C ARG A 365 4.81 13.45 22.03
N ASP A 366 4.08 14.53 22.31
CA ASP A 366 2.66 14.46 22.65
C ASP A 366 1.84 13.93 21.46
N TYR A 367 2.21 14.31 20.23
CA TYR A 367 1.57 13.85 19.00
C TYR A 367 1.92 12.39 18.67
N ILE A 368 3.14 11.95 18.95
CA ILE A 368 3.52 10.53 18.87
C ILE A 368 2.64 9.71 19.83
N ASP A 369 2.55 10.14 21.08
CA ASP A 369 1.80 9.43 22.12
C ASP A 369 0.26 9.53 21.92
N ALA A 370 -0.21 10.52 21.14
CA ALA A 370 -1.60 10.63 20.68
C ALA A 370 -1.95 9.64 19.54
N GLY A 371 -0.95 9.04 18.88
CA GLY A 371 -1.15 8.04 17.84
C GLY A 371 -1.12 8.58 16.41
N SER A 372 -0.40 9.67 16.16
CA SER A 372 -0.10 10.14 14.80
C SER A 372 0.83 9.15 14.08
N ASP A 373 0.54 8.87 12.81
CA ASP A 373 1.31 7.94 11.96
C ASP A 373 2.36 8.68 11.12
N VAL A 374 2.08 9.95 10.81
CA VAL A 374 2.98 10.90 10.15
C VAL A 374 2.92 12.21 10.92
N ILE A 375 4.07 12.82 11.17
CA ILE A 375 4.15 14.16 11.76
C ILE A 375 5.00 15.03 10.85
N THR A 376 4.41 16.14 10.40
CA THR A 376 5.06 17.14 9.56
C THR A 376 5.21 18.45 10.33
N VAL A 377 6.43 18.99 10.36
CA VAL A 377 6.74 20.29 10.99
C VAL A 377 7.24 21.31 9.97
N HIS A 378 6.97 22.58 10.23
CA HIS A 378 7.39 23.66 9.34
C HIS A 378 8.88 24.00 9.43
N ALA A 379 9.51 24.17 8.27
CA ALA A 379 10.89 24.64 8.16
C ALA A 379 11.08 26.05 8.73
N GLU A 380 10.02 26.87 8.79
CA GLU A 380 10.05 28.25 9.27
C GLU A 380 10.20 28.38 10.79
N VAL A 381 9.91 27.31 11.54
CA VAL A 381 9.98 27.25 13.01
C VAL A 381 10.96 26.19 13.50
N THR A 382 11.80 25.70 12.59
CA THR A 382 12.83 24.70 12.87
C THR A 382 14.16 25.12 12.27
N ASP A 383 15.22 24.52 12.79
CA ASP A 383 16.59 24.61 12.30
C ASP A 383 17.20 23.20 12.23
N GLU A 384 18.46 23.11 11.84
CA GLU A 384 19.17 21.83 11.70
C GLU A 384 19.13 20.98 12.98
N SER A 385 19.28 21.63 14.14
CA SER A 385 19.36 20.94 15.43
C SER A 385 18.00 20.44 15.88
N SER A 386 17.01 21.34 15.91
CA SER A 386 15.64 21.01 16.34
C SER A 386 14.95 20.02 15.40
N PHE A 387 15.13 20.16 14.08
CA PHE A 387 14.62 19.17 13.12
C PHE A 387 15.34 17.82 13.23
N GLY A 388 16.65 17.82 13.50
CA GLY A 388 17.40 16.60 13.75
C GLY A 388 16.85 15.80 14.93
N GLU A 389 16.59 16.47 16.06
CA GLU A 389 15.99 15.87 17.25
C GLU A 389 14.58 15.31 16.98
N ILE A 390 13.73 16.09 16.29
CA ILE A 390 12.40 15.66 15.85
C ILE A 390 12.51 14.41 14.97
N SER A 391 13.39 14.43 13.96
CA SER A 391 13.57 13.33 13.02
C SER A 391 13.98 12.04 13.72
N ASP A 392 14.92 12.11 14.67
CA ASP A 392 15.37 10.95 15.42
C ASP A 392 14.26 10.40 16.33
N LEU A 393 13.52 11.28 17.00
CA LEU A 393 12.41 10.88 17.87
C LEU A 393 11.29 10.18 17.08
N LEU A 394 10.91 10.72 15.92
CA LEU A 394 9.91 10.12 15.03
C LEU A 394 10.38 8.74 14.53
N LYS A 395 11.62 8.64 14.04
CA LYS A 395 12.19 7.36 13.55
C LYS A 395 12.24 6.29 14.63
N GLN A 396 12.68 6.63 15.85
CA GLN A 396 12.74 5.71 16.98
C GLN A 396 11.36 5.19 17.39
N ASN A 397 10.31 5.98 17.17
CA ASN A 397 8.93 5.62 17.45
C ASN A 397 8.18 5.16 16.20
N GLY A 398 8.85 4.91 15.07
CA GLY A 398 8.22 4.38 13.86
C GLY A 398 7.17 5.29 13.22
N VAL A 399 7.24 6.60 13.48
CA VAL A 399 6.35 7.63 12.90
C VAL A 399 7.04 8.22 11.67
N GLY A 400 6.26 8.52 10.63
CA GLY A 400 6.76 9.14 9.38
C GLY A 400 7.31 10.54 9.62
N VAL A 401 8.48 10.83 9.03
CA VAL A 401 9.15 12.12 9.16
C VAL A 401 8.73 13.07 8.04
N GLY A 402 8.00 14.13 8.38
CA GLY A 402 7.58 15.16 7.45
C GLY A 402 8.25 16.51 7.67
N LEU A 403 8.50 17.23 6.57
CA LEU A 403 8.87 18.66 6.57
C LEU A 403 7.84 19.45 5.76
N ALA A 404 7.43 20.62 6.21
CA ALA A 404 6.56 21.55 5.47
C ALA A 404 7.30 22.84 5.13
N ILE A 405 6.95 23.45 3.99
CA ILE A 405 7.43 24.77 3.59
C ILE A 405 6.27 25.65 3.11
N ASN A 406 6.26 26.90 3.55
CA ASN A 406 5.29 27.92 3.14
C ASN A 406 5.44 28.29 1.66
N PRO A 407 4.44 28.90 1.01
CA PRO A 407 4.50 29.21 -0.41
C PRO A 407 5.76 30.01 -0.81
N SER A 408 6.14 31.00 -0.01
CA SER A 408 7.32 31.87 -0.26
C SER A 408 8.67 31.29 0.21
N THR A 409 8.68 30.16 0.92
CA THR A 409 9.90 29.58 1.49
C THR A 409 10.52 28.57 0.54
N GLU A 410 11.79 28.76 0.18
CA GLU A 410 12.58 27.71 -0.48
C GLU A 410 13.07 26.67 0.54
N LEU A 411 13.50 25.49 0.08
CA LEU A 411 14.13 24.51 0.98
C LEU A 411 15.36 25.14 1.65
N PRO A 412 15.42 25.21 2.99
CA PRO A 412 16.60 25.73 3.67
C PRO A 412 17.82 24.83 3.43
N GLU A 413 19.02 25.41 3.40
CA GLU A 413 20.27 24.66 3.17
C GLU A 413 20.45 23.50 4.17
N TRP A 414 20.11 23.74 5.43
CA TRP A 414 20.19 22.71 6.48
C TRP A 414 19.29 21.49 6.21
N SER A 415 18.24 21.63 5.41
CA SER A 415 17.28 20.55 5.15
C SER A 415 17.85 19.47 4.20
N TYR A 416 18.85 19.81 3.38
CA TYR A 416 19.39 18.92 2.34
C TYR A 416 19.97 17.63 2.90
N ARG A 417 20.62 17.67 4.07
CA ARG A 417 21.15 16.47 4.74
C ARG A 417 20.06 15.49 5.18
N PHE A 418 18.81 15.95 5.33
CA PHE A 418 17.69 15.14 5.77
C PHE A 418 16.86 14.55 4.63
N ILE A 419 16.95 15.11 3.40
CA ILE A 419 16.09 14.75 2.25
C ILE A 419 15.98 13.24 2.04
N SER A 420 17.11 12.52 2.01
CA SER A 420 17.11 11.06 1.79
C SER A 420 16.36 10.26 2.85
N SER A 421 16.17 10.84 4.04
CA SER A 421 15.49 10.24 5.19
C SER A 421 14.09 10.79 5.45
N LEU A 422 13.64 11.78 4.67
CA LEU A 422 12.27 12.29 4.73
C LEU A 422 11.30 11.27 4.15
N ASP A 423 10.12 11.20 4.76
CA ASP A 423 9.00 10.40 4.26
C ASP A 423 7.97 11.28 3.54
N GLN A 424 7.81 12.54 3.96
CA GLN A 424 6.88 13.50 3.38
C GLN A 424 7.52 14.90 3.28
N LEU A 425 7.24 15.61 2.18
CA LEU A 425 7.43 17.05 2.06
C LEU A 425 6.08 17.70 1.74
N ILE A 426 5.53 18.48 2.66
CA ILE A 426 4.36 19.32 2.37
C ILE A 426 4.84 20.59 1.66
N VAL A 427 4.29 20.83 0.48
CA VAL A 427 4.41 22.10 -0.23
C VAL A 427 3.10 22.84 -0.06
N MET A 428 3.12 23.86 0.79
CA MET A 428 1.95 24.71 0.98
C MET A 428 1.63 25.45 -0.31
N SER A 429 0.40 25.29 -0.80
CA SER A 429 -0.17 26.00 -1.95
C SER A 429 -1.15 27.11 -1.55
N VAL A 430 -1.25 27.41 -0.25
CA VAL A 430 -1.92 28.57 0.33
C VAL A 430 -1.10 29.10 1.50
N VAL A 431 -1.36 30.33 1.95
CA VAL A 431 -0.73 30.83 3.19
C VAL A 431 -1.30 30.02 4.37
N PRO A 432 -0.47 29.39 5.21
CA PRO A 432 -0.96 28.58 6.32
C PRO A 432 -1.79 29.41 7.31
N GLY A 433 -2.70 28.75 8.02
CA GLY A 433 -3.50 29.39 9.07
C GLY A 433 -4.92 29.78 8.71
N LYS A 434 -5.40 29.56 7.48
CA LYS A 434 -6.82 29.78 7.13
C LYS A 434 -7.33 28.76 6.12
N SER A 435 -8.47 28.11 6.40
CA SER A 435 -9.13 27.20 5.48
C SER A 435 -9.90 27.92 4.36
N GLY A 436 -10.12 27.24 3.23
CA GLY A 436 -10.95 27.74 2.12
C GLY A 436 -10.26 28.75 1.18
N GLN A 437 -8.94 28.89 1.26
CA GLN A 437 -8.17 29.73 0.35
C GLN A 437 -8.05 29.11 -1.05
N LYS A 438 -7.86 29.95 -2.07
CA LYS A 438 -7.58 29.52 -3.43
C LYS A 438 -6.12 29.10 -3.58
N TYR A 439 -5.89 28.10 -4.43
CA TYR A 439 -4.55 27.65 -4.80
C TYR A 439 -3.70 28.80 -5.36
N ILE A 440 -2.45 28.88 -4.92
CA ILE A 440 -1.45 29.83 -5.42
C ILE A 440 -0.78 29.23 -6.65
N GLU A 441 -1.08 29.77 -7.84
CA GLU A 441 -0.63 29.25 -9.14
C GLU A 441 0.90 29.12 -9.27
N GLU A 442 1.66 30.03 -8.65
CA GLU A 442 3.13 29.99 -8.64
C GLU A 442 3.68 28.73 -7.95
N THR A 443 2.86 28.04 -7.16
CA THR A 443 3.21 26.77 -6.51
C THR A 443 3.49 25.66 -7.52
N HIS A 444 2.89 25.69 -8.72
CA HIS A 444 3.19 24.73 -9.78
C HIS A 444 4.68 24.69 -10.13
N ALA A 445 5.25 25.87 -10.46
CA ALA A 445 6.66 25.99 -10.81
C ALA A 445 7.60 25.62 -9.66
N LYS A 446 7.19 25.95 -8.42
CA LYS A 446 7.92 25.56 -7.20
C LYS A 446 7.94 24.05 -7.01
N MET A 447 6.78 23.40 -7.10
CA MET A 447 6.65 21.96 -6.89
C MET A 447 7.45 21.16 -7.92
N ALA A 448 7.39 21.55 -9.21
CA ALA A 448 8.18 20.93 -10.26
C ALA A 448 9.70 21.07 -10.02
N ARG A 449 10.16 22.25 -9.58
CA ARG A 449 11.56 22.48 -9.20
C ARG A 449 11.97 21.60 -8.01
N LEU A 450 11.15 21.56 -6.95
CA LEU A 450 11.41 20.75 -5.77
C LEU A 450 11.46 19.26 -6.08
N ASN A 451 10.54 18.75 -6.91
CA ASN A 451 10.54 17.36 -7.34
C ASN A 451 11.88 16.98 -8.01
N SER A 452 12.45 17.87 -8.83
CA SER A 452 13.79 17.67 -9.41
C SER A 452 14.89 17.65 -8.34
N ILE A 453 14.91 18.64 -7.43
CA ILE A 453 15.89 18.74 -6.34
C ILE A 453 15.83 17.49 -5.44
N LEU A 454 14.64 17.07 -5.04
CA LEU A 454 14.42 15.93 -4.17
C LEU A 454 14.95 14.64 -4.81
N ARG A 455 14.66 14.41 -6.10
CA ARG A 455 15.18 13.24 -6.84
C ARG A 455 16.70 13.23 -6.90
N GLN A 456 17.33 14.38 -7.15
CA GLN A 456 18.80 14.51 -7.17
C GLN A 456 19.43 14.20 -5.79
N ASN A 457 18.66 14.39 -4.71
CA ASN A 457 19.09 14.15 -3.33
C ASN A 457 18.55 12.83 -2.74
N ASN A 458 18.24 11.85 -3.61
CA ASN A 458 17.80 10.51 -3.22
C ASN A 458 16.53 10.48 -2.35
N PHE A 459 15.63 11.45 -2.51
CA PHE A 459 14.32 11.41 -1.87
C PHE A 459 13.52 10.21 -2.37
N SER A 460 12.91 9.48 -1.43
CA SER A 460 12.05 8.33 -1.71
C SER A 460 10.67 8.45 -1.05
N GLY A 461 10.39 9.60 -0.44
CA GLY A 461 9.11 9.90 0.18
C GLY A 461 8.08 10.45 -0.80
N TYR A 462 7.10 11.17 -0.27
CA TYR A 462 6.00 11.74 -1.03
C TYR A 462 5.98 13.27 -0.93
N ILE A 463 5.73 13.94 -2.06
CA ILE A 463 5.39 15.36 -2.04
C ILE A 463 3.88 15.46 -1.80
N GLU A 464 3.49 16.18 -0.77
CA GLU A 464 2.11 16.47 -0.43
C GLU A 464 1.77 17.91 -0.84
N ALA A 465 0.62 18.06 -1.51
CA ALA A 465 0.05 19.36 -1.86
C ALA A 465 -1.05 19.72 -0.86
N ASP A 466 -0.82 20.77 -0.07
CA ASP A 466 -1.77 21.27 0.93
C ASP A 466 -2.21 22.72 0.67
N GLY A 467 -3.52 22.89 0.51
CA GLY A 467 -4.18 24.17 0.30
C GLY A 467 -4.77 24.37 -1.09
N GLY A 468 -6.09 24.57 -1.18
CA GLY A 468 -6.76 24.95 -2.43
C GLY A 468 -6.81 23.85 -3.51
N VAL A 469 -6.44 22.60 -3.19
CA VAL A 469 -6.53 21.45 -4.11
C VAL A 469 -7.99 21.09 -4.39
N ASN A 470 -8.34 20.96 -5.67
CA ASN A 470 -9.68 20.66 -6.14
C ASN A 470 -9.64 19.96 -7.52
N LEU A 471 -10.80 19.61 -8.08
CA LEU A 471 -10.88 18.88 -9.36
C LEU A 471 -10.30 19.64 -10.57
N GLU A 472 -10.23 20.97 -10.52
CA GLU A 472 -9.72 21.78 -11.64
C GLU A 472 -8.19 21.78 -11.72
N ASN A 473 -7.49 21.65 -10.58
CA ASN A 473 -6.04 21.75 -10.50
C ASN A 473 -5.33 20.46 -10.11
N ILE A 474 -6.02 19.44 -9.59
CA ILE A 474 -5.37 18.24 -9.08
C ILE A 474 -4.54 17.49 -10.13
N GLY A 475 -4.97 17.54 -11.39
CA GLY A 475 -4.27 16.94 -12.51
C GLY A 475 -2.92 17.61 -12.81
N SER A 476 -2.85 18.94 -12.79
CA SER A 476 -1.59 19.68 -12.96
C SER A 476 -0.69 19.53 -11.74
N ILE A 477 -1.25 19.56 -10.53
CA ILE A 477 -0.50 19.34 -9.28
C ILE A 477 0.16 17.94 -9.28
N PHE A 478 -0.55 16.91 -9.77
CA PHE A 478 0.02 15.57 -9.95
C PHE A 478 1.19 15.55 -10.95
N ALA A 479 1.04 16.27 -12.07
CA ALA A 479 2.06 16.37 -13.11
C ALA A 479 3.35 17.04 -12.60
N ASP A 480 3.24 18.00 -11.68
CA ASP A 480 4.40 18.67 -11.08
C ASP A 480 5.21 17.76 -10.13
N GLY A 481 4.56 16.72 -9.58
CA GLY A 481 5.23 15.72 -8.76
C GLY A 481 4.52 15.38 -7.45
N ALA A 482 3.41 16.02 -7.12
CA ALA A 482 2.64 15.65 -5.93
C ALA A 482 2.16 14.21 -6.00
N ARG A 483 2.13 13.55 -4.86
CA ARG A 483 1.64 12.18 -4.69
C ARG A 483 0.69 12.05 -3.50
N VAL A 484 0.60 13.04 -2.62
CA VAL A 484 -0.47 13.16 -1.62
C VAL A 484 -1.22 14.46 -1.87
N PHE A 485 -2.55 14.39 -1.81
CA PHE A 485 -3.42 15.50 -2.17
C PHE A 485 -4.36 15.79 -1.00
N VAL A 486 -4.18 16.95 -0.36
CA VAL A 486 -5.00 17.35 0.78
C VAL A 486 -6.31 17.97 0.29
N GLY A 487 -7.41 17.28 0.57
CA GLY A 487 -8.75 17.73 0.19
C GLY A 487 -9.47 18.42 1.33
N GLY A 488 -9.48 19.75 1.35
CA GLY A 488 -10.26 20.55 2.30
C GLY A 488 -11.75 20.58 1.95
N SER A 489 -12.30 21.78 1.73
CA SER A 489 -13.73 21.96 1.38
C SER A 489 -14.17 21.24 0.10
N ALA A 490 -13.24 20.98 -0.82
CA ALA A 490 -13.49 20.22 -2.04
C ALA A 490 -13.86 18.75 -1.77
N ILE A 491 -13.49 18.19 -0.61
CA ILE A 491 -13.88 16.84 -0.19
C ILE A 491 -14.77 16.89 1.05
N ILE A 492 -14.28 17.42 2.16
CA ILE A 492 -14.99 17.43 3.44
C ILE A 492 -16.26 18.30 3.39
N GLY A 493 -16.24 19.36 2.57
CA GLY A 493 -17.40 20.21 2.36
C GLY A 493 -18.53 19.56 1.55
N GLN A 494 -18.28 18.40 0.93
CA GLN A 494 -19.29 17.67 0.14
C GLN A 494 -20.11 16.74 1.02
N GLN A 495 -21.41 16.62 0.76
CA GLN A 495 -22.28 15.72 1.51
C GLN A 495 -21.80 14.25 1.41
N ASP A 496 -21.41 13.82 0.22
CA ASP A 496 -20.83 12.50 -0.03
C ASP A 496 -19.31 12.59 -0.24
N ILE A 497 -18.56 12.30 0.82
CA ILE A 497 -17.08 12.27 0.81
C ILE A 497 -16.56 11.14 -0.10
N ARG A 498 -17.29 10.02 -0.19
CA ARG A 498 -16.84 8.86 -0.97
C ARG A 498 -16.83 9.20 -2.45
N ASP A 499 -17.87 9.87 -2.92
CA ASP A 499 -17.98 10.33 -4.29
C ASP A 499 -16.93 11.41 -4.60
N ALA A 500 -16.72 12.38 -3.69
CA ALA A 500 -15.67 13.38 -3.86
C ALA A 500 -14.25 12.77 -3.97
N ILE A 501 -13.93 11.78 -3.13
CA ILE A 501 -12.64 11.05 -3.21
C ILE A 501 -12.54 10.26 -4.53
N ARG A 502 -13.63 9.62 -4.99
CA ARG A 502 -13.66 8.93 -6.27
C ARG A 502 -13.38 9.88 -7.43
N ASP A 503 -13.96 11.07 -7.41
CA ASP A 503 -13.80 12.05 -8.48
C ASP A 503 -12.35 12.60 -8.50
N PHE A 504 -11.76 12.87 -7.32
CA PHE A 504 -10.34 13.21 -7.19
C PHE A 504 -9.43 12.13 -7.79
N ARG A 505 -9.65 10.86 -7.43
CA ARG A 505 -8.90 9.72 -7.98
C ARG A 505 -9.05 9.62 -9.50
N SER A 506 -10.26 9.85 -10.01
CA SER A 506 -10.56 9.78 -11.43
C SER A 506 -9.81 10.84 -12.22
N GLU A 507 -9.72 12.06 -11.70
CA GLU A 507 -8.98 13.15 -12.35
C GLU A 507 -7.46 12.90 -12.35
N ILE A 508 -6.90 12.45 -11.22
CA ILE A 508 -5.47 12.07 -11.16
C ILE A 508 -5.17 10.93 -12.14
N LEU A 509 -6.05 9.94 -12.27
CA LEU A 509 -5.85 8.82 -13.19
C LEU A 509 -5.80 9.30 -14.66
N LYS A 510 -6.56 10.32 -15.05
CA LYS A 510 -6.44 10.92 -16.40
C LYS A 510 -5.04 11.49 -16.61
N SER A 511 -4.54 12.29 -15.67
CA SER A 511 -3.19 12.85 -15.74
C SER A 511 -2.10 11.78 -15.73
N ARG A 512 -2.25 10.74 -14.90
CA ARG A 512 -1.32 9.59 -14.88
C ARG A 512 -1.29 8.85 -16.20
N ARG A 513 -2.45 8.62 -16.84
CA ARG A 513 -2.53 8.00 -18.16
C ARG A 513 -1.87 8.86 -19.24
N GLN A 514 -2.07 10.18 -19.21
CA GLN A 514 -1.32 11.10 -20.09
C GLN A 514 0.19 10.94 -19.90
N THR A 515 0.69 10.92 -18.66
CA THR A 515 2.12 10.73 -18.37
C THR A 515 2.65 9.38 -18.91
N MET A 516 1.85 8.30 -18.84
CA MET A 516 2.26 7.01 -19.41
C MET A 516 2.32 7.05 -20.95
N LEU A 517 1.36 7.72 -21.58
CA LEU A 517 1.32 7.92 -23.03
C LEU A 517 2.50 8.77 -23.51
N ASP A 518 2.82 9.86 -22.79
CA ASP A 518 3.99 10.69 -23.07
C ASP A 518 5.26 9.85 -23.04
N LYS A 519 5.40 9.00 -22.00
CA LYS A 519 6.56 8.12 -21.86
C LYS A 519 6.62 7.05 -22.96
N ALA A 520 5.49 6.46 -23.32
CA ALA A 520 5.41 5.51 -24.42
C ALA A 520 5.82 6.15 -25.75
N ASN A 521 5.33 7.37 -26.02
CA ASN A 521 5.65 8.12 -27.21
C ASN A 521 7.13 8.52 -27.26
N GLU A 522 7.70 8.98 -26.14
CA GLU A 522 9.13 9.29 -26.00
C GLU A 522 10.02 8.09 -26.32
N LEU A 523 9.65 6.89 -25.86
CA LEU A 523 10.48 5.69 -25.97
C LEU A 523 10.33 4.95 -27.30
N GLY A 524 9.15 4.97 -27.93
CA GLY A 524 8.87 4.14 -29.10
C GLY A 524 7.79 4.68 -30.03
N GLY A 525 7.44 5.96 -29.90
CA GLY A 525 6.47 6.64 -30.76
C GLY A 525 5.10 5.94 -30.81
N LYS A 526 4.43 6.09 -31.96
CA LYS A 526 3.08 5.54 -32.19
C LYS A 526 2.98 4.02 -32.01
N GLU A 527 4.04 3.27 -32.30
CA GLU A 527 4.04 1.81 -32.14
C GLU A 527 3.92 1.41 -30.67
N LEU A 528 4.79 1.95 -29.81
CA LEU A 528 4.78 1.63 -28.38
C LEU A 528 3.54 2.20 -27.68
N VAL A 529 3.04 3.37 -28.10
CA VAL A 529 1.76 3.91 -27.63
C VAL A 529 0.62 2.92 -27.91
N ASN A 530 0.46 2.46 -29.15
CA ASN A 530 -0.58 1.50 -29.50
C ASN A 530 -0.40 0.18 -28.76
N LYS A 531 0.84 -0.28 -28.59
CA LYS A 531 1.16 -1.49 -27.83
C LYS A 531 0.72 -1.37 -26.37
N TRP A 532 1.03 -0.26 -25.70
CA TRP A 532 0.64 -0.02 -24.31
C TRP A 532 -0.88 0.07 -24.16
N ILE A 533 -1.57 0.84 -25.02
CA ILE A 533 -3.04 0.93 -25.04
C ILE A 533 -3.68 -0.46 -25.17
N ASN A 534 -3.12 -1.34 -25.99
CA ASN A 534 -3.64 -2.68 -26.22
C ASN A 534 -3.43 -3.65 -25.05
N LEU A 535 -2.66 -3.29 -24.01
CA LEU A 535 -2.58 -4.07 -22.77
C LEU A 535 -3.84 -3.95 -21.91
N HIS A 536 -4.62 -2.86 -22.07
CA HIS A 536 -5.86 -2.66 -21.35
C HIS A 536 -7.00 -3.42 -22.05
N VAL A 537 -7.61 -4.36 -21.34
CA VAL A 537 -8.67 -5.25 -21.87
C VAL A 537 -10.08 -4.83 -21.46
N LEU A 538 -10.21 -3.96 -20.46
CA LEU A 538 -11.49 -3.41 -19.99
C LEU A 538 -11.90 -2.22 -20.89
N GLY A 539 -13.09 -2.32 -21.51
CA GLY A 539 -13.53 -1.42 -22.58
C GLY A 539 -13.49 0.06 -22.23
N GLU A 540 -14.15 0.46 -21.13
CA GLU A 540 -14.23 1.88 -20.75
C GLU A 540 -12.86 2.52 -20.49
N THR A 541 -11.99 1.83 -19.75
CA THR A 541 -10.62 2.31 -19.48
C THR A 541 -9.81 2.44 -20.76
N LYS A 542 -9.88 1.43 -21.65
CA LYS A 542 -9.17 1.45 -22.93
C LYS A 542 -9.62 2.60 -23.82
N ASP A 543 -10.93 2.85 -23.88
CA ASP A 543 -11.50 3.91 -24.70
C ASP A 543 -11.15 5.31 -24.17
N GLN A 544 -11.15 5.49 -22.84
CA GLN A 544 -10.65 6.71 -22.21
C GLN A 544 -9.18 6.97 -22.56
N ILE A 545 -8.32 5.95 -22.47
CA ILE A 545 -6.90 6.09 -22.82
C ILE A 545 -6.72 6.42 -24.30
N ARG A 546 -7.48 5.77 -25.19
CA ARG A 546 -7.45 6.08 -26.64
C ARG A 546 -7.83 7.53 -26.93
N LYS A 547 -8.86 8.04 -26.25
CA LYS A 547 -9.27 9.44 -26.38
C LYS A 547 -8.14 10.39 -25.99
N ILE A 548 -7.49 10.16 -24.84
CA ILE A 548 -6.33 10.94 -24.39
C ILE A 548 -5.20 10.90 -25.43
N ALA A 549 -4.90 9.72 -25.98
CA ALA A 549 -3.86 9.56 -27.00
C ALA A 549 -4.20 10.28 -28.32
N GLN A 550 -5.47 10.35 -28.72
CA GLN A 550 -5.94 11.10 -29.90
C GLN A 550 -5.82 12.61 -29.68
N GLU A 551 -6.23 13.10 -28.51
CA GLU A 551 -6.11 14.52 -28.11
C GLU A 551 -4.63 14.96 -28.10
N ALA A 552 -3.74 14.09 -27.64
CA ALA A 552 -2.29 14.29 -27.67
C ALA A 552 -1.64 14.08 -29.06
N LYS A 553 -2.41 13.66 -30.07
CA LYS A 553 -1.94 13.35 -31.44
C LYS A 553 -0.87 12.24 -31.50
N TYR A 554 -0.94 11.26 -30.61
CA TYR A 554 -0.02 10.11 -30.59
C TYR A 554 -0.49 8.95 -31.47
N ILE A 555 -1.78 8.89 -31.81
CA ILE A 555 -2.37 7.84 -32.65
C ILE A 555 -3.25 8.39 -33.76
#